data_AF-A0A5N6VQL7-F1
#
_entry.id   AF-A0A5N6VQL7-F1
#
_cell.length_a   1.000
_cell.length_b   1.000
_cell.length_c   1.000
_cell.angle_alpha   90.00
_cell.angle_beta   90.00
_cell.angle_gamma   90.00
#
_symmetry.space_group_name_H-M   'P 1'
#
loop_
_entity.id
_entity.type
_entity.pdbx_description
1 polymer ?
#
loop_
_entity_poly.entity_id
_entity_poly.type
_entity_poly.pdbx_seq_one_letter_code
_entity_poly.pdbx_strand_id
1 'polypeptide(L)'
;MLPGHNKKTHCPSSRACIFAFLALVSSLDHLATRCTVAKPPPIPRDEYVMKAQALLPALLQEPLNLDALQTALLLSILGTLTGELQTATNYNSIASRFIIALGAHTMRDPCAVPEPAVGGSRDKETRKHLRDLFWLCYALDKDFSLRTGQSHSLRDEDCDLQLPPGYTEKLHSGMRYSSMENACGLLFPIDLRLSMIKSQIYTALYSHRGLQKNDAEVIRSIRELDEELELWRMAMPSNLRPKLSFAKENSEDQRVDTMYLVLTHLNYYFCVNIIHLAGSRCEAWRLSSTPAGMMDGLRLSLTLSVEASRSLLLFLHYSESLLSVGSFWTLLFYPMSAMLTIFCNLLENPRAESAASDTQLLAVTEHTTERVFLRQISRADKAAHLQAITGFISSLRDLAQQAVHGATKETGPS
;
A
#
# COMPACT_ATOMS: atom_id res chain seq x y z
N MET A 1 21.40 -57.96 -5.34
CA MET A 1 21.88 -57.14 -4.20
C MET A 1 21.45 -55.70 -4.45
N LEU A 2 20.54 -55.22 -3.57
CA LEU A 2 20.13 -53.85 -3.25
C LEU A 2 19.98 -52.78 -4.37
N PRO A 3 18.75 -52.30 -4.64
CA PRO A 3 18.54 -50.97 -5.21
C PRO A 3 18.81 -49.92 -4.11
N GLY A 4 19.98 -49.29 -4.19
CA GLY A 4 20.47 -48.34 -3.18
C GLY A 4 20.12 -46.90 -3.51
N HIS A 5 19.18 -46.35 -2.73
CA HIS A 5 18.95 -44.92 -2.47
C HIS A 5 18.27 -44.11 -3.56
N ASN A 6 16.94 -44.14 -3.50
CA ASN A 6 16.06 -43.06 -3.93
C ASN A 6 16.37 -41.80 -3.07
N LYS A 7 17.42 -41.04 -3.43
CA LYS A 7 17.60 -39.69 -2.90
C LYS A 7 16.37 -38.91 -3.33
N LYS A 8 15.47 -38.58 -2.40
CA LYS A 8 14.46 -37.55 -2.61
C LYS A 8 15.23 -36.29 -2.98
N THR A 9 15.38 -36.00 -4.27
CA THR A 9 15.87 -34.72 -4.75
C THR A 9 14.84 -33.70 -4.31
N HIS A 10 15.12 -33.02 -3.20
CA HIS A 10 14.24 -31.98 -2.69
C HIS A 10 14.11 -30.89 -3.76
N CYS A 11 12.88 -30.66 -4.22
CA CYS A 11 12.57 -29.68 -5.25
C CYS A 11 13.06 -28.29 -4.80
N PRO A 12 13.95 -27.62 -5.56
CA PRO A 12 14.43 -26.28 -5.28
C PRO A 12 13.33 -25.27 -4.92
N SER A 13 12.20 -25.28 -5.63
CA SER A 13 11.04 -24.42 -5.35
C SER A 13 10.46 -24.63 -3.95
N SER A 14 10.20 -25.87 -3.52
CA SER A 14 9.70 -26.15 -2.17
C SER A 14 10.66 -25.66 -1.08
N ARG A 15 11.98 -25.82 -1.29
CA ARG A 15 13.00 -25.34 -0.34
C ARG A 15 13.01 -23.81 -0.26
N ALA A 16 12.97 -23.14 -1.41
CA ALA A 16 12.94 -21.68 -1.48
C ALA A 16 11.68 -21.13 -0.82
N CYS A 17 10.53 -21.78 -1.03
CA CYS A 17 9.27 -21.39 -0.42
C CYS A 17 9.33 -21.49 1.11
N ILE A 18 9.91 -22.57 1.66
CA ILE A 18 10.09 -22.73 3.11
C ILE A 18 11.01 -21.63 3.66
N PHE A 19 12.15 -21.35 3.02
CA PHE A 19 13.05 -20.28 3.46
C PHE A 19 12.36 -18.91 3.45
N ALA A 20 11.67 -18.56 2.36
CA ALA A 20 10.94 -17.30 2.24
C ALA A 20 9.81 -17.20 3.29
N PHE A 21 9.08 -18.30 3.53
CA PHE A 21 8.03 -18.35 4.55
C PHE A 21 8.59 -18.14 5.96
N LEU A 22 9.66 -18.83 6.33
CA LEU A 22 10.30 -18.67 7.63
C LEU A 22 10.85 -17.25 7.84
N ALA A 23 11.44 -16.65 6.80
CA ALA A 23 11.86 -15.25 6.83
C ALA A 23 10.67 -14.29 7.03
N LEU A 24 9.54 -14.54 6.36
CA LEU A 24 8.33 -13.72 6.54
C LEU A 24 7.77 -13.85 7.95
N VAL A 25 7.63 -15.06 8.48
CA VAL A 25 7.16 -15.31 9.85
C VAL A 25 8.05 -14.59 10.87
N SER A 26 9.38 -14.64 10.68
CA SER A 26 10.33 -13.90 11.53
C SER A 26 10.17 -12.37 11.46
N SER A 27 9.54 -11.85 10.41
CA SER A 27 9.31 -10.41 10.22
C SER A 27 8.01 -9.93 10.89
N LEU A 28 7.13 -10.84 11.32
CA LEU A 28 5.78 -10.58 11.80
C LEU A 28 5.65 -10.74 13.34
N ASP A 29 6.67 -10.33 14.10
CA ASP A 29 6.91 -10.59 15.55
C ASP A 29 5.74 -10.26 16.54
N HIS A 30 4.62 -9.71 16.04
CA HIS A 30 3.36 -9.54 16.79
C HIS A 30 2.69 -10.85 17.20
N LEU A 31 2.84 -11.94 16.43
CA LEU A 31 2.24 -13.22 16.80
C LEU A 31 2.90 -13.84 18.05
N ALA A 32 4.19 -13.53 18.29
CA ALA A 32 4.96 -14.13 19.38
C ALA A 32 4.70 -13.47 20.75
N THR A 33 4.32 -12.20 20.81
CA THR A 33 4.19 -11.44 22.08
C THR A 33 2.94 -11.79 22.90
N ARG A 34 1.98 -12.51 22.32
CA ARG A 34 0.74 -12.91 23.00
C ARG A 34 0.55 -14.42 23.13
N CYS A 35 1.51 -15.22 22.65
CA CYS A 35 1.52 -16.66 22.85
C CYS A 35 2.27 -17.03 24.13
N THR A 36 1.63 -17.78 25.01
CA THR A 36 2.25 -18.34 26.24
C THR A 36 3.18 -19.53 25.95
N VAL A 37 3.32 -19.91 24.68
CA VAL A 37 4.15 -21.02 24.21
C VAL A 37 5.63 -20.61 24.20
N ALA A 38 6.52 -21.57 24.46
CA ALA A 38 7.96 -21.38 24.41
C ALA A 38 8.40 -20.67 23.12
N LYS A 39 9.17 -19.59 23.26
CA LYS A 39 9.65 -18.79 22.14
C LYS A 39 10.53 -19.69 21.24
N PRO A 40 10.19 -19.88 19.95
CA PRO A 40 11.02 -20.67 19.06
C PRO A 40 12.42 -20.04 18.94
N PRO A 41 13.46 -20.82 18.56
CA PRO A 41 14.78 -20.26 18.31
C PRO A 41 14.70 -19.12 17.29
N PRO A 42 15.54 -18.09 17.42
CA PRO A 42 15.53 -16.95 16.50
C PRO A 42 15.77 -17.45 15.07
N ILE A 43 14.84 -17.11 14.18
CA ILE A 43 14.96 -17.43 12.75
C ILE A 43 15.86 -16.36 12.11
N PRO A 44 17.00 -16.70 11.50
CA PRO A 44 17.86 -15.73 10.85
C PRO A 44 17.21 -15.28 9.54
N ARG A 45 16.35 -14.26 9.62
CA ARG A 45 15.57 -13.72 8.51
C ARG A 45 16.41 -13.49 7.26
N ASP A 46 17.48 -12.70 7.39
CA ASP A 46 18.27 -12.25 6.23
C ASP A 46 19.00 -13.43 5.56
N GLU A 47 19.49 -14.40 6.34
CA GLU A 47 20.06 -15.62 5.77
C GLU A 47 19.03 -16.45 4.98
N TYR A 48 17.79 -16.51 5.46
CA TYR A 48 16.73 -17.25 4.79
C TYR A 48 16.24 -16.52 3.53
N VAL A 49 16.18 -15.18 3.55
CA VAL A 49 15.99 -14.38 2.34
C VAL A 49 17.08 -14.71 1.33
N MET A 50 18.35 -14.63 1.71
CA MET A 50 19.48 -14.95 0.82
C MET A 50 19.41 -16.38 0.28
N LYS A 51 19.07 -17.36 1.10
CA LYS A 51 18.92 -18.77 0.68
C LYS A 51 17.77 -18.96 -0.31
N ALA A 52 16.64 -18.28 -0.11
CA ALA A 52 15.53 -18.30 -1.06
C ALA A 52 15.91 -17.63 -2.39
N GLN A 53 16.57 -16.47 -2.33
CA GLN A 53 17.05 -15.73 -3.51
C GLN A 53 18.07 -16.53 -4.32
N ALA A 54 19.00 -17.23 -3.65
CA ALA A 54 20.00 -18.07 -4.31
C ALA A 54 19.40 -19.22 -5.13
N LEU A 55 18.17 -19.65 -4.80
CA LEU A 55 17.46 -20.70 -5.54
C LEU A 55 16.65 -20.15 -6.71
N LEU A 56 16.43 -18.83 -6.80
CA LEU A 56 15.57 -18.22 -7.82
C LEU A 56 15.90 -18.64 -9.28
N PRO A 57 17.18 -18.74 -9.71
CA PRO A 57 17.47 -19.20 -11.06
C PRO A 57 16.93 -20.61 -11.36
N ALA A 58 16.96 -21.51 -10.37
CA ALA A 58 16.37 -22.84 -10.51
C ALA A 58 14.84 -22.78 -10.59
N LEU A 59 14.20 -21.92 -9.78
CA LEU A 59 12.75 -21.73 -9.80
C LEU A 59 12.24 -21.27 -11.18
N LEU A 60 13.01 -20.44 -11.88
CA LEU A 60 12.65 -19.93 -13.20
C LEU A 60 12.81 -20.98 -14.32
N GLN A 61 13.59 -22.04 -14.08
CA GLN A 61 13.84 -23.12 -15.04
C GLN A 61 12.95 -24.35 -14.79
N GLU A 62 12.42 -24.50 -13.57
CA GLU A 62 11.48 -25.57 -13.23
C GLU A 62 10.14 -25.41 -13.96
N PRO A 63 9.42 -26.53 -14.22
CA PRO A 63 8.02 -26.47 -14.58
C PRO A 63 7.23 -25.65 -13.56
N LEU A 64 6.27 -24.87 -14.06
CA LEU A 64 5.38 -24.05 -13.24
C LEU A 64 4.78 -24.86 -12.11
N ASN A 65 5.04 -24.40 -10.88
CA ASN A 65 4.54 -25.02 -9.67
C ASN A 65 4.17 -23.96 -8.63
N LEU A 66 3.31 -24.38 -7.71
CA LEU A 66 2.75 -23.50 -6.68
C LEU A 66 3.84 -22.94 -5.75
N ASP A 67 4.87 -23.73 -5.43
CA ASP A 67 5.94 -23.32 -4.52
C ASP A 67 6.78 -22.18 -5.12
N ALA A 68 7.03 -22.20 -6.43
CA ALA A 68 7.74 -21.13 -7.13
C ALA A 68 6.95 -19.81 -7.11
N LEU A 69 5.63 -19.87 -7.34
CA LEU A 69 4.72 -18.73 -7.21
C LEU A 69 4.72 -18.15 -5.79
N GLN A 70 4.51 -19.01 -4.79
CA GLN A 70 4.53 -18.60 -3.39
C GLN A 70 5.88 -17.99 -3.00
N THR A 71 6.99 -18.57 -3.45
CA THR A 71 8.33 -18.02 -3.18
C THR A 71 8.46 -16.60 -3.73
N ALA A 72 8.08 -16.37 -4.99
CA ALA A 72 8.15 -15.04 -5.60
C ALA A 72 7.27 -14.02 -4.85
N LEU A 73 6.04 -14.38 -4.47
CA LEU A 73 5.16 -13.50 -3.69
C LEU A 73 5.71 -13.20 -2.30
N LEU A 74 6.20 -14.22 -1.59
CA LEU A 74 6.78 -14.05 -0.26
C LEU A 74 8.02 -13.15 -0.30
N LEU A 75 8.89 -13.32 -1.30
CA LEU A 75 10.05 -12.45 -1.50
C LEU A 75 9.65 -11.02 -1.86
N SER A 76 8.56 -10.82 -2.61
CA SER A 76 8.01 -9.50 -2.89
C SER A 76 7.53 -8.79 -1.62
N ILE A 77 6.78 -9.50 -0.77
CA ILE A 77 6.33 -8.98 0.53
C ILE A 77 7.53 -8.67 1.43
N LEU A 78 8.52 -9.56 1.49
CA LEU A 78 9.74 -9.36 2.28
C LEU A 78 10.51 -8.13 1.83
N GLY A 79 10.67 -7.90 0.52
CA GLY A 79 11.28 -6.69 -0.02
C GLY A 79 10.53 -5.42 0.39
N THR A 80 9.20 -5.48 0.46
CA THR A 80 8.38 -4.36 0.96
C THR A 80 8.59 -4.10 2.46
N LEU A 81 8.80 -5.15 3.24
CA LEU A 81 9.09 -5.06 4.67
C LEU A 81 10.53 -4.63 4.97
N THR A 82 11.49 -4.83 4.05
CA THR A 82 12.88 -4.32 4.18
C THR A 82 13.09 -2.93 3.60
N GLY A 83 12.16 -2.42 2.79
CA GLY A 83 12.35 -1.17 2.05
C GLY A 83 13.05 -1.34 0.70
N GLU A 84 13.29 -2.58 0.26
CA GLU A 84 13.82 -2.88 -1.07
C GLU A 84 12.69 -2.88 -2.12
N LEU A 85 12.10 -1.70 -2.38
CA LEU A 85 10.93 -1.57 -3.26
C LEU A 85 11.18 -2.06 -4.69
N GLN A 86 12.38 -1.81 -5.24
CA GLN A 86 12.72 -2.29 -6.59
C GLN A 86 12.77 -3.81 -6.66
N THR A 87 13.43 -4.44 -5.68
CA THR A 87 13.49 -5.90 -5.54
C THR A 87 12.09 -6.49 -5.36
N ALA A 88 11.26 -5.86 -4.52
CA ALA A 88 9.88 -6.27 -4.29
C ALA A 88 9.04 -6.24 -5.58
N THR A 89 9.19 -5.19 -6.39
CA THR A 89 8.48 -5.02 -7.66
C THR A 89 8.91 -6.10 -8.66
N ASN A 90 10.22 -6.37 -8.78
CA ASN A 90 10.73 -7.43 -9.67
C ASN A 90 10.16 -8.80 -9.31
N TYR A 91 10.12 -9.15 -8.03
CA TYR A 91 9.53 -10.41 -7.58
C TYR A 91 8.02 -10.46 -7.81
N ASN A 92 7.31 -9.35 -7.68
CA ASN A 92 5.89 -9.29 -8.02
C ASN A 92 5.66 -9.47 -9.51
N SER A 93 6.52 -8.95 -10.39
CA SER A 93 6.45 -9.21 -11.83
C SER A 93 6.64 -10.70 -12.14
N ILE A 94 7.59 -11.37 -11.48
CA ILE A 94 7.79 -12.83 -11.62
C ILE A 94 6.53 -13.58 -11.16
N ALA A 95 6.00 -13.24 -9.97
CA ALA A 95 4.78 -13.82 -9.45
C ALA A 95 3.59 -13.61 -10.39
N SER A 96 3.43 -12.41 -10.94
CA SER A 96 2.37 -12.06 -11.90
C SER A 96 2.45 -12.94 -13.14
N ARG A 97 3.66 -13.19 -13.67
CA ARG A 97 3.85 -14.11 -14.80
C ARG A 97 3.47 -15.55 -14.45
N PHE A 98 3.78 -16.01 -13.25
CA PHE A 98 3.35 -17.33 -12.77
C PHE A 98 1.84 -17.41 -12.57
N ILE A 99 1.21 -16.38 -12.01
CA ILE A 99 -0.25 -16.25 -11.88
C ILE A 99 -0.95 -16.37 -13.25
N ILE A 100 -0.43 -15.67 -14.27
CA ILE A 100 -0.96 -15.73 -15.63
C ILE A 100 -0.78 -17.12 -16.22
N ALA A 101 0.43 -17.68 -16.12
CA ALA A 101 0.76 -18.97 -16.70
C ALA A 101 0.00 -20.15 -16.05
N LEU A 102 -0.34 -20.04 -14.76
CA LEU A 102 -1.19 -21.01 -14.04
C LEU A 102 -2.69 -20.76 -14.28
N GLY A 103 -3.07 -19.70 -15.00
CA GLY A 103 -4.46 -19.34 -15.26
C GLY A 103 -5.19 -18.70 -14.08
N ALA A 104 -4.53 -18.49 -12.92
CA ALA A 104 -5.17 -18.03 -11.68
C ALA A 104 -5.92 -16.68 -11.81
N HIS A 105 -5.42 -15.78 -12.66
CA HIS A 105 -6.04 -14.50 -12.99
C HIS A 105 -7.45 -14.58 -13.61
N THR A 106 -7.81 -15.67 -14.28
CA THR A 106 -9.13 -15.87 -14.91
C THR A 106 -9.95 -16.98 -14.26
N MET A 107 -9.45 -17.58 -13.18
CA MET A 107 -10.18 -18.59 -12.42
C MET A 107 -11.34 -17.94 -11.66
N ARG A 108 -12.54 -18.50 -11.81
CA ARG A 108 -13.68 -18.15 -10.96
C ARG A 108 -13.50 -18.72 -9.56
N ASP A 109 -14.11 -18.06 -8.58
CA ASP A 109 -14.12 -18.54 -7.20
C ASP A 109 -14.75 -19.95 -7.15
N PRO A 110 -14.02 -20.98 -6.65
CA PRO A 110 -14.55 -22.34 -6.53
C PRO A 110 -15.80 -22.47 -5.66
N CYS A 111 -16.09 -21.49 -4.80
CA CYS A 111 -17.29 -21.43 -3.96
C CYS A 111 -18.50 -20.81 -4.70
N ALA A 112 -18.31 -20.16 -5.84
CA ALA A 112 -19.37 -19.54 -6.64
C ALA A 112 -19.93 -20.46 -7.74
N VAL A 113 -19.26 -21.58 -8.02
CA VAL A 113 -19.65 -22.53 -9.08
C VAL A 113 -20.43 -23.69 -8.45
N PRO A 114 -21.71 -23.93 -8.84
CA PRO A 114 -22.43 -25.15 -8.46
C PRO A 114 -21.66 -26.37 -8.96
N GLU A 115 -21.50 -27.43 -8.16
CA GLU A 115 -20.79 -28.64 -8.58
C GLU A 115 -21.61 -29.38 -9.66
N PRO A 116 -21.13 -29.34 -10.91
CA PRO A 116 -20.81 -30.59 -11.58
C PRO A 116 -19.44 -30.48 -12.27
N ALA A 117 -18.60 -31.50 -12.13
CA ALA A 117 -17.30 -31.65 -12.84
C ALA A 117 -16.07 -30.88 -12.31
N VAL A 118 -15.94 -30.68 -10.99
CA VAL A 118 -14.63 -30.35 -10.37
C VAL A 118 -14.01 -31.63 -9.84
N GLY A 119 -12.70 -31.84 -10.07
CA GLY A 119 -11.94 -32.94 -9.48
C GLY A 119 -12.03 -32.98 -7.94
N GLY A 120 -11.60 -34.08 -7.33
CA GLY A 120 -11.76 -34.32 -5.88
C GLY A 120 -11.28 -33.18 -4.96
N SER A 121 -11.67 -33.19 -3.68
CA SER A 121 -11.49 -32.11 -2.67
C SER A 121 -10.17 -31.33 -2.74
N ARG A 122 -9.04 -32.01 -2.97
CA ARG A 122 -7.70 -31.39 -3.08
C ARG A 122 -7.55 -30.41 -4.25
N ASP A 123 -8.22 -30.66 -5.37
CA ASP A 123 -8.21 -29.76 -6.53
C ASP A 123 -8.96 -28.46 -6.18
N LYS A 124 -10.11 -28.57 -5.52
CA LYS A 124 -10.88 -27.41 -5.04
C LYS A 124 -10.09 -26.51 -4.10
N GLU A 125 -9.37 -27.09 -3.13
CA GLU A 125 -8.49 -26.35 -2.21
C GLU A 125 -7.34 -25.67 -2.93
N THR A 126 -6.69 -26.37 -3.88
CA THR A 126 -5.59 -25.81 -4.66
C THR A 126 -6.05 -24.62 -5.52
N ARG A 127 -7.21 -24.73 -6.18
CA ARG A 127 -7.80 -23.64 -6.97
C ARG A 127 -8.17 -22.44 -6.11
N LYS A 128 -8.72 -22.67 -4.91
CA LYS A 128 -9.02 -21.59 -3.96
C LYS A 128 -7.75 -20.86 -3.54
N HIS A 129 -6.71 -21.60 -3.17
CA HIS A 129 -5.44 -21.03 -2.77
C HIS A 129 -4.76 -20.24 -3.92
N LEU A 130 -4.80 -20.74 -5.15
CA LEU A 130 -4.34 -19.98 -6.33
C LEU A 130 -5.10 -18.67 -6.52
N ARG A 131 -6.42 -18.68 -6.28
CA ARG A 131 -7.25 -17.47 -6.35
C ARG A 131 -6.90 -16.47 -5.25
N ASP A 132 -6.59 -16.95 -4.04
CA ASP A 132 -6.12 -16.11 -2.94
C ASP A 132 -4.74 -15.50 -3.26
N LEU A 133 -3.81 -16.28 -3.82
CA LEU A 133 -2.51 -15.78 -4.26
C LEU A 133 -2.63 -14.77 -5.41
N PHE A 134 -3.58 -14.95 -6.33
CA PHE A 134 -3.92 -13.97 -7.36
C PHE A 134 -4.31 -12.63 -6.73
N TRP A 135 -5.25 -12.62 -5.80
CA TRP A 135 -5.72 -11.39 -5.17
C TRP A 135 -4.62 -10.68 -4.36
N LEU A 136 -3.77 -11.44 -3.69
CA LEU A 136 -2.60 -10.89 -3.00
C LEU A 136 -1.60 -10.26 -3.98
N CYS A 137 -1.29 -10.95 -5.08
CA CYS A 137 -0.42 -10.43 -6.14
C CYS A 137 -1.00 -9.18 -6.81
N TYR A 138 -2.30 -9.21 -7.11
CA TYR A 138 -3.04 -8.10 -7.69
C TYR A 138 -2.97 -6.87 -6.78
N ALA A 139 -3.27 -7.02 -5.48
CA ALA A 139 -3.24 -5.92 -4.54
C ALA A 139 -1.85 -5.28 -4.41
N LEU A 140 -0.79 -6.09 -4.39
CA LEU A 140 0.60 -5.61 -4.37
C LEU A 140 0.98 -4.89 -5.68
N ASP A 141 0.60 -5.46 -6.83
CA ASP A 141 0.87 -4.86 -8.15
C ASP A 141 0.29 -3.44 -8.25
N LYS A 142 -0.96 -3.25 -7.82
CA LYS A 142 -1.62 -1.93 -7.88
C LYS A 142 -0.98 -0.93 -6.94
N ASP A 143 -0.55 -1.40 -5.77
CA ASP A 143 0.15 -0.56 -4.81
C ASP A 143 1.53 -0.13 -5.34
N PHE A 144 2.30 -1.06 -5.90
CA PHE A 144 3.61 -0.77 -6.48
C PHE A 144 3.53 0.17 -7.68
N SER A 145 2.53 0.03 -8.55
CA SER A 145 2.35 0.94 -9.68
C SER A 145 2.15 2.40 -9.26
N LEU A 146 1.35 2.64 -8.22
CA LEU A 146 1.18 3.99 -7.67
C LEU A 146 2.44 4.51 -6.95
N ARG A 147 3.22 3.62 -6.33
CA ARG A 147 4.47 3.99 -5.63
C ARG A 147 5.63 4.31 -6.57
N THR A 148 5.73 3.59 -7.67
CA THR A 148 6.89 3.62 -8.57
C THR A 148 6.62 4.33 -9.88
N GLY A 149 5.35 4.58 -10.22
CA GLY A 149 4.93 5.05 -11.54
C GLY A 149 4.98 3.98 -12.63
N GLN A 150 5.43 2.76 -12.32
CA GLN A 150 5.54 1.66 -13.29
C GLN A 150 4.16 1.07 -13.60
N SER A 151 3.97 0.62 -14.85
CA SER A 151 2.70 0.01 -15.29
C SER A 151 2.39 -1.27 -14.51
N HIS A 152 1.11 -1.54 -14.33
CA HIS A 152 0.62 -2.81 -13.77
C HIS A 152 1.18 -4.01 -14.55
N SER A 153 1.58 -5.05 -13.82
CA SER A 153 1.90 -6.36 -14.39
C SER A 153 0.62 -7.15 -14.70
N LEU A 154 -0.41 -7.00 -13.86
CA LEU A 154 -1.72 -7.62 -14.02
C LEU A 154 -2.71 -6.55 -14.45
N ARG A 155 -3.01 -6.45 -15.76
CA ARG A 155 -4.00 -5.49 -16.26
C ARG A 155 -5.41 -5.98 -15.95
N ASP A 156 -6.30 -5.05 -15.59
CA ASP A 156 -7.67 -5.38 -15.21
C ASP A 156 -8.44 -6.05 -16.34
N GLU A 157 -8.22 -5.61 -17.58
CA GLU A 157 -8.83 -6.16 -18.81
C GLU A 157 -8.51 -7.65 -19.02
N ASP A 158 -7.39 -8.13 -18.48
CA ASP A 158 -6.94 -9.52 -18.62
C ASP A 158 -7.39 -10.40 -17.43
N CYS A 159 -8.00 -9.83 -16.39
CA CYS A 159 -8.30 -10.52 -15.14
C CYS A 159 -9.80 -10.69 -14.89
N ASP A 160 -10.19 -11.84 -14.33
CA ASP A 160 -11.48 -11.97 -13.68
C ASP A 160 -11.39 -11.31 -12.29
N LEU A 161 -12.02 -10.14 -12.13
CA LEU A 161 -12.04 -9.37 -10.88
C LEU A 161 -13.29 -9.61 -10.03
N GLN A 162 -14.02 -10.72 -10.24
CA GLN A 162 -15.13 -11.07 -9.36
C GLN A 162 -14.62 -11.40 -7.95
N LEU A 163 -15.06 -10.59 -6.98
CA LEU A 163 -14.75 -10.75 -5.57
C LEU A 163 -15.30 -12.08 -5.03
N PRO A 164 -14.64 -12.67 -3.99
CA PRO A 164 -15.16 -13.87 -3.34
C PRO A 164 -16.59 -13.70 -2.80
N PRO A 165 -17.44 -14.74 -2.82
CA PRO A 165 -18.78 -14.67 -2.24
C PRO A 165 -18.76 -14.26 -0.77
N GLY A 166 -19.58 -13.26 -0.43
CA GLY A 166 -19.68 -12.71 0.92
C GLY A 166 -18.42 -11.94 1.37
N TYR A 167 -17.61 -11.44 0.43
CA TYR A 167 -16.34 -10.77 0.73
C TYR A 167 -16.51 -9.59 1.69
N THR A 168 -17.46 -8.70 1.41
CA THR A 168 -17.67 -7.47 2.20
C THR A 168 -18.14 -7.79 3.62
N GLU A 169 -19.05 -8.75 3.80
CA GLU A 169 -19.54 -9.17 5.11
C GLU A 169 -18.43 -9.80 5.94
N LYS A 170 -17.61 -10.67 5.32
CA LYS A 170 -16.45 -11.29 5.96
C LYS A 170 -15.39 -10.25 6.34
N LEU A 171 -15.13 -9.30 5.45
CA LEU A 171 -14.19 -8.21 5.68
C LEU A 171 -14.63 -7.35 6.87
N HIS A 172 -15.88 -6.87 6.88
CA HIS A 172 -16.41 -6.05 7.97
C HIS A 172 -16.46 -6.81 9.30
N SER A 173 -16.75 -8.12 9.26
CA SER A 173 -16.68 -8.97 10.45
C SER A 173 -15.24 -9.09 10.96
N GLY A 174 -14.28 -9.37 10.08
CA GLY A 174 -12.86 -9.46 10.41
C GLY A 174 -12.29 -8.15 10.96
N MET A 175 -12.74 -6.99 10.47
CA MET A 175 -12.36 -5.69 11.03
C MET A 175 -12.92 -5.45 12.44
N ARG A 176 -14.05 -6.08 12.80
CA ARG A 176 -14.71 -5.87 14.11
C ARG A 176 -14.15 -6.77 15.21
N TYR A 177 -13.66 -7.97 14.88
CA TYR A 177 -13.21 -8.95 15.86
C TYR A 177 -11.71 -8.83 16.14
N SER A 178 -11.36 -8.53 17.40
CA SER A 178 -9.99 -8.50 17.94
C SER A 178 -9.62 -9.79 18.70
N SER A 179 -10.58 -10.70 18.93
CA SER A 179 -10.38 -11.91 19.74
C SER A 179 -10.07 -13.15 18.91
N MET A 180 -9.05 -13.88 19.36
CA MET A 180 -8.36 -14.99 18.70
C MET A 180 -9.15 -16.31 18.67
N GLU A 181 -10.39 -16.36 19.13
CA GLU A 181 -11.13 -17.62 19.31
C GLU A 181 -11.72 -18.19 18.01
N ASN A 182 -11.79 -17.39 16.94
CA ASN A 182 -12.18 -17.84 15.59
C ASN A 182 -11.35 -17.11 14.52
N ALA A 183 -10.03 -17.29 14.55
CA ALA A 183 -9.10 -16.62 13.64
C ALA A 183 -9.19 -17.13 12.19
N CYS A 184 -10.30 -16.83 11.51
CA CYS A 184 -10.24 -16.60 10.06
C CYS A 184 -9.80 -15.15 9.88
N GLY A 185 -8.50 -14.90 10.02
CA GLY A 185 -7.91 -13.56 9.93
C GLY A 185 -8.18 -12.90 8.57
N LEU A 186 -8.04 -11.58 8.51
CA LEU A 186 -8.08 -10.85 7.24
C LEU A 186 -6.98 -11.38 6.32
N LEU A 187 -7.38 -12.07 5.26
CA LEU A 187 -6.46 -12.78 4.36
C LEU A 187 -5.58 -11.83 3.54
N PHE A 188 -6.13 -10.67 3.18
CA PHE A 188 -5.46 -9.67 2.35
C PHE A 188 -5.04 -8.46 3.20
N PRO A 189 -3.90 -7.83 2.90
CA PRO A 189 -3.41 -6.68 3.66
C PRO A 189 -4.21 -5.39 3.43
N ILE A 190 -5.07 -5.37 2.41
CA ILE A 190 -5.92 -4.24 2.01
C ILE A 190 -7.27 -4.74 1.48
N ASP A 191 -8.28 -3.87 1.48
CA ASP A 191 -9.57 -4.15 0.82
C ASP A 191 -9.35 -4.25 -0.69
N LEU A 192 -9.75 -5.37 -1.28
CA LEU A 192 -9.59 -5.62 -2.72
C LEU A 192 -10.37 -4.63 -3.57
N ARG A 193 -11.50 -4.11 -3.07
CA ARG A 193 -12.25 -3.04 -3.76
C ARG A 193 -11.43 -1.76 -3.87
N LEU A 194 -10.66 -1.43 -2.82
CA LEU A 194 -9.76 -0.29 -2.85
C LEU A 194 -8.56 -0.53 -3.76
N SER A 195 -8.06 -1.77 -3.86
CA SER A 195 -7.05 -2.14 -4.87
C SER A 195 -7.55 -1.96 -6.31
N MET A 196 -8.81 -2.27 -6.59
CA MET A 196 -9.42 -2.01 -7.91
C MET A 196 -9.49 -0.52 -8.21
N ILE A 197 -9.95 0.29 -7.24
CA ILE A 197 -9.98 1.76 -7.37
C ILE A 197 -8.57 2.31 -7.60
N LYS A 198 -7.56 1.84 -6.87
CA LYS A 198 -6.15 2.20 -7.11
C LYS A 198 -5.71 1.89 -8.55
N SER A 199 -6.15 0.76 -9.11
CA SER A 199 -5.85 0.44 -10.50
C SER A 199 -6.50 1.41 -11.48
N GLN A 200 -7.74 1.80 -11.22
CA GLN A 200 -8.45 2.82 -12.02
C GLN A 200 -7.76 4.18 -11.90
N ILE A 201 -7.37 4.61 -10.70
CA ILE A 201 -6.61 5.84 -10.46
C ILE A 201 -5.33 5.84 -11.31
N TYR A 202 -4.51 4.79 -11.19
CA TYR A 202 -3.27 4.71 -11.96
C TYR A 202 -3.57 4.77 -13.47
N THR A 203 -4.49 3.93 -13.95
CA THR A 203 -4.78 3.82 -15.39
C THR A 203 -5.30 5.13 -15.96
N ALA A 204 -6.23 5.79 -15.26
CA ALA A 204 -6.89 6.99 -15.73
C ALA A 204 -6.04 8.26 -15.59
N LEU A 205 -5.18 8.36 -14.56
CA LEU A 205 -4.47 9.60 -14.24
C LEU A 205 -2.94 9.52 -14.39
N TYR A 206 -2.33 8.36 -14.16
CA TYR A 206 -0.87 8.23 -14.02
C TYR A 206 -0.20 7.30 -15.04
N SER A 207 -0.96 6.51 -15.79
CA SER A 207 -0.43 5.73 -16.91
C SER A 207 0.06 6.65 -18.03
N HIS A 208 0.86 6.13 -18.96
CA HIS A 208 1.31 6.91 -20.12
C HIS A 208 0.15 7.59 -20.86
N ARG A 209 -0.96 6.88 -21.06
CA ARG A 209 -2.17 7.44 -21.68
C ARG A 209 -2.89 8.42 -20.74
N GLY A 210 -2.96 8.13 -19.45
CA GLY A 210 -3.53 9.03 -18.44
C GLY A 210 -2.79 10.37 -18.36
N LEU A 211 -1.46 10.35 -18.55
CA LEU A 211 -0.60 11.52 -18.59
C LEU A 211 -0.81 12.39 -19.84
N GLN A 212 -1.34 11.83 -20.93
CA GLN A 212 -1.61 12.52 -22.20
C GLN A 212 -3.02 13.12 -22.30
N LYS A 213 -3.89 12.89 -21.31
CA LYS A 213 -5.25 13.44 -21.28
C LYS A 213 -5.23 14.97 -21.25
N ASN A 214 -6.17 15.58 -21.96
CA ASN A 214 -6.40 17.02 -21.87
C ASN A 214 -7.14 17.38 -20.56
N ASP A 215 -7.19 18.67 -20.21
CA ASP A 215 -7.73 19.12 -18.93
C ASP A 215 -9.17 18.67 -18.67
N ALA A 216 -10.05 18.69 -19.68
CA ALA A 216 -11.43 18.26 -19.52
C ALA A 216 -11.52 16.76 -19.21
N GLU A 217 -10.66 15.96 -19.84
CA GLU A 217 -10.57 14.52 -19.57
C GLU A 217 -9.99 14.22 -18.19
N VAL A 218 -9.01 14.99 -17.73
CA VAL A 218 -8.46 14.90 -16.37
C VAL A 218 -9.53 15.24 -15.35
N ILE A 219 -10.21 16.37 -15.49
CA ILE A 219 -11.29 16.81 -14.56
C ILE A 219 -12.42 15.79 -14.51
N ARG A 220 -12.83 15.23 -15.66
CA ARG A 220 -13.82 14.15 -15.70
C ARG A 220 -13.32 12.92 -14.92
N SER A 221 -12.09 12.49 -15.17
CA SER A 221 -11.50 11.33 -14.48
C SER A 221 -11.41 11.56 -12.97
N ILE A 222 -11.08 12.77 -12.52
CA ILE A 222 -11.06 13.15 -11.10
C ILE A 222 -12.44 12.95 -10.49
N ARG A 223 -13.49 13.46 -11.14
CA ARG A 223 -14.87 13.36 -10.63
C ARG A 223 -15.36 11.91 -10.55
N GLU A 224 -15.12 11.13 -11.59
CA GLU A 224 -15.52 9.71 -11.64
C GLU A 224 -14.81 8.90 -10.55
N LEU A 225 -13.50 9.10 -10.38
CA LEU A 225 -12.71 8.39 -9.37
C LEU A 225 -13.05 8.83 -7.94
N ASP A 226 -13.33 10.12 -7.72
CA ASP A 226 -13.78 10.64 -6.42
C ASP A 226 -15.15 10.02 -6.03
N GLU A 227 -16.08 9.91 -6.98
CA GLU A 227 -17.37 9.25 -6.76
C GLU A 227 -17.19 7.75 -6.44
N GLU A 228 -16.37 7.01 -7.19
CA GLU A 228 -16.08 5.60 -6.90
C GLU A 228 -15.45 5.40 -5.52
N LEU A 229 -14.50 6.26 -5.13
CA LEU A 229 -13.85 6.22 -3.83
C LEU A 229 -14.84 6.56 -2.70
N GLU A 230 -15.72 7.52 -2.92
CA GLU A 230 -16.76 7.91 -1.97
C GLU A 230 -17.81 6.80 -1.78
N LEU A 231 -18.22 6.13 -2.86
CA LEU A 231 -19.10 4.96 -2.80
C LEU A 231 -18.46 3.83 -1.98
N TRP A 232 -17.17 3.54 -2.20
CA TRP A 232 -16.44 2.57 -1.39
C TRP A 232 -16.40 2.99 0.10
N ARG A 233 -16.09 4.26 0.38
CA ARG A 233 -16.02 4.80 1.74
C ARG A 233 -17.39 4.68 2.44
N MET A 234 -18.47 5.03 1.75
CA MET A 234 -19.84 4.97 2.27
C MET A 234 -20.36 3.55 2.47
N ALA A 235 -19.83 2.57 1.72
CA ALA A 235 -20.13 1.16 1.95
C ALA A 235 -19.52 0.61 3.26
N MET A 236 -18.51 1.27 3.83
CA MET A 236 -17.95 0.88 5.14
C MET A 236 -18.90 1.22 6.29
N PRO A 237 -18.94 0.42 7.37
CA PRO A 237 -19.65 0.77 8.59
C PRO A 237 -19.19 2.12 9.16
N SER A 238 -20.12 2.95 9.62
CA SER A 238 -19.85 4.34 10.04
C SER A 238 -18.72 4.48 11.05
N ASN A 239 -18.61 3.55 12.01
CA ASN A 239 -17.59 3.55 13.05
C ASN A 239 -16.19 3.13 12.57
N LEU A 240 -16.08 2.47 11.41
CA LEU A 240 -14.80 2.03 10.81
C LEU A 240 -14.36 2.96 9.66
N ARG A 241 -15.26 3.83 9.21
CA ARG A 241 -15.13 4.64 8.01
C ARG A 241 -14.10 5.76 8.19
N PRO A 242 -13.21 5.99 7.21
CA PRO A 242 -12.39 7.21 7.16
C PRO A 242 -13.27 8.48 7.08
N LYS A 243 -12.86 9.53 7.80
CA LYS A 243 -13.52 10.85 7.72
C LYS A 243 -12.96 11.64 6.53
N LEU A 244 -13.77 12.50 5.91
CA LEU A 244 -13.32 13.34 4.79
C LEU A 244 -12.15 14.26 5.20
N SER A 245 -12.28 14.88 6.39
CA SER A 245 -11.22 15.62 7.06
C SER A 245 -11.04 15.04 8.47
N PHE A 246 -9.79 14.76 8.84
CA PHE A 246 -9.45 14.23 10.14
C PHE A 246 -9.00 15.34 11.08
N ALA A 247 -9.79 15.57 12.13
CA ALA A 247 -9.42 16.40 13.28
C ALA A 247 -9.52 15.55 14.56
N LYS A 248 -8.48 15.62 15.41
CA LYS A 248 -8.40 14.82 16.63
C LYS A 248 -9.59 15.02 17.57
N GLU A 249 -10.13 16.24 17.62
CA GLU A 249 -11.28 16.64 18.45
C GLU A 249 -12.58 15.93 18.07
N ASN A 250 -12.70 15.45 16.83
CA ASN A 250 -13.87 14.72 16.35
C ASN A 250 -13.68 13.19 16.42
N SER A 251 -12.62 12.66 17.05
CA SER A 251 -12.24 11.24 16.89
C SER A 251 -12.97 10.23 17.80
N GLU A 252 -13.78 10.68 18.76
CA GLU A 252 -14.38 9.80 19.80
C GLU A 252 -15.30 8.70 19.23
N ASP A 253 -15.94 8.93 18.08
CA ASP A 253 -16.82 7.95 17.42
C ASP A 253 -16.08 6.98 16.46
N GLN A 254 -14.78 7.19 16.21
CA GLN A 254 -14.03 6.45 15.20
C GLN A 254 -13.24 5.31 15.84
N ARG A 255 -13.59 4.06 15.50
CA ARG A 255 -12.87 2.89 15.97
C ARG A 255 -11.67 2.60 15.06
N VAL A 256 -10.48 2.83 15.58
CA VAL A 256 -9.20 2.45 14.95
C VAL A 256 -8.37 1.72 15.99
N ASP A 257 -8.43 0.38 15.95
CA ASP A 257 -7.78 -0.48 16.95
C ASP A 257 -6.93 -1.60 16.32
N THR A 258 -6.89 -1.67 14.99
CA THR A 258 -6.09 -2.65 14.25
C THR A 258 -5.21 -1.99 13.21
N MET A 259 -4.05 -2.61 12.94
CA MET A 259 -3.15 -2.16 11.89
C MET A 259 -3.81 -2.14 10.50
N TYR A 260 -4.72 -3.08 10.27
CA TYR A 260 -5.50 -3.13 9.03
C TYR A 260 -6.36 -1.87 8.84
N LEU A 261 -7.03 -1.41 9.90
CA LEU A 261 -7.82 -0.17 9.85
C LEU A 261 -6.92 1.06 9.65
N VAL A 262 -5.76 1.10 10.32
CA VAL A 262 -4.76 2.16 10.10
C VAL A 262 -4.35 2.21 8.62
N LEU A 263 -3.96 1.07 8.04
CA LEU A 263 -3.62 0.99 6.62
C LEU A 263 -4.80 1.39 5.72
N THR A 264 -6.02 1.00 6.05
CA THR A 264 -7.23 1.35 5.29
C THR A 264 -7.42 2.87 5.21
N HIS A 265 -7.25 3.58 6.35
CA HIS A 265 -7.42 5.04 6.41
C HIS A 265 -6.27 5.76 5.71
N LEU A 266 -5.02 5.32 5.90
CA LEU A 266 -3.87 5.88 5.17
C LEU A 266 -4.04 5.73 3.65
N ASN A 267 -4.54 4.59 3.20
CA ASN A 267 -4.82 4.36 1.79
C ASN A 267 -5.95 5.24 1.25
N TYR A 268 -7.01 5.44 2.03
CA TYR A 268 -8.08 6.36 1.66
C TYR A 268 -7.56 7.78 1.45
N TYR A 269 -6.88 8.35 2.45
CA TYR A 269 -6.35 9.72 2.34
C TYR A 269 -5.32 9.84 1.21
N PHE A 270 -4.50 8.81 1.02
CA PHE A 270 -3.57 8.76 -0.11
C PHE A 270 -4.30 8.77 -1.45
N CYS A 271 -5.36 7.97 -1.62
CA CYS A 271 -6.16 7.94 -2.85
C CYS A 271 -6.81 9.30 -3.13
N VAL A 272 -7.43 9.95 -2.12
CA VAL A 272 -7.97 11.31 -2.26
C VAL A 272 -6.87 12.28 -2.69
N ASN A 273 -5.70 12.24 -2.04
CA ASN A 273 -4.57 13.09 -2.39
C ASN A 273 -4.19 12.93 -3.88
N ILE A 274 -3.90 11.72 -4.34
CA ILE A 274 -3.43 11.50 -5.72
C ILE A 274 -4.51 11.74 -6.77
N ILE A 275 -5.78 11.42 -6.50
CA ILE A 275 -6.88 11.74 -7.43
C ILE A 275 -6.89 13.24 -7.69
N HIS A 276 -6.91 14.03 -6.62
CA HIS A 276 -7.06 15.47 -6.74
C HIS A 276 -5.78 16.21 -7.14
N LEU A 277 -4.61 15.69 -6.75
CA LEU A 277 -3.30 16.24 -7.13
C LEU A 277 -3.09 16.16 -8.64
N ALA A 278 -3.73 15.21 -9.33
CA ALA A 278 -3.67 15.12 -10.79
C ALA A 278 -4.20 16.38 -11.49
N GLY A 279 -5.01 17.23 -10.82
CA GLY A 279 -5.45 18.52 -11.36
C GLY A 279 -4.33 19.56 -11.46
N SER A 280 -3.23 19.40 -10.73
CA SER A 280 -2.08 20.33 -10.79
C SER A 280 -1.40 20.38 -12.15
N ARG A 281 -1.54 19.32 -12.97
CA ARG A 281 -0.89 19.21 -14.29
C ARG A 281 -1.65 19.88 -15.42
N CYS A 282 -2.88 20.33 -15.18
CA CYS A 282 -3.72 20.93 -16.22
C CYS A 282 -3.06 22.15 -16.87
N GLU A 283 -3.17 22.26 -18.20
CA GLU A 283 -2.65 23.41 -18.96
C GLU A 283 -3.38 24.71 -18.59
N ALA A 284 -4.61 24.61 -18.12
CA ALA A 284 -5.44 25.69 -17.60
C ALA A 284 -4.72 26.62 -16.61
N TRP A 285 -3.75 26.12 -15.84
CA TRP A 285 -2.94 26.93 -14.91
C TRP A 285 -1.99 27.90 -15.62
N ARG A 286 -1.63 27.62 -16.87
CA ARG A 286 -0.72 28.42 -17.70
C ARG A 286 -1.44 29.36 -18.67
N LEU A 287 -2.75 29.18 -18.86
CA LEU A 287 -3.55 29.96 -19.80
C LEU A 287 -4.24 31.13 -19.10
N SER A 288 -4.13 32.32 -19.70
CA SER A 288 -4.78 33.54 -19.19
C SER A 288 -6.29 33.60 -19.47
N SER A 289 -6.80 32.74 -20.35
CA SER A 289 -8.20 32.72 -20.81
C SER A 289 -9.02 31.52 -20.32
N THR A 290 -8.57 30.84 -19.26
CA THR A 290 -9.30 29.69 -18.69
C THR A 290 -10.68 30.11 -18.15
N PRO A 291 -11.76 29.37 -18.46
CA PRO A 291 -13.09 29.65 -17.90
C PRO A 291 -13.07 29.64 -16.37
N ALA A 292 -13.66 30.67 -15.75
CA ALA A 292 -13.61 30.85 -14.29
C ALA A 292 -14.06 29.61 -13.50
N GLY A 293 -15.20 29.01 -13.87
CA GLY A 293 -15.71 27.81 -13.18
C GLY A 293 -14.80 26.58 -13.29
N MET A 294 -13.99 26.47 -14.36
CA MET A 294 -13.00 25.41 -14.50
C MET A 294 -11.81 25.64 -13.57
N MET A 295 -11.32 26.88 -13.49
CA MET A 295 -10.25 27.26 -12.58
C MET A 295 -10.66 27.05 -11.11
N ASP A 296 -11.89 27.44 -10.74
CA ASP A 296 -12.42 27.22 -9.40
C ASP A 296 -12.48 25.73 -9.03
N GLY A 297 -12.95 24.88 -9.96
CA GLY A 297 -12.95 23.43 -9.78
C GLY A 297 -11.55 22.84 -9.57
N LEU A 298 -10.55 23.31 -10.33
CA LEU A 298 -9.15 22.89 -10.17
C LEU A 298 -8.56 23.34 -8.83
N ARG A 299 -8.84 24.57 -8.39
CA ARG A 299 -8.43 25.09 -7.08
C ARG A 299 -9.06 24.30 -5.93
N LEU A 300 -10.34 23.98 -6.04
CA LEU A 300 -11.05 23.12 -5.07
C LEU A 300 -10.43 21.72 -5.02
N SER A 301 -10.13 21.13 -6.18
CA SER A 301 -9.42 19.84 -6.26
C SER A 301 -8.09 19.90 -5.51
N LEU A 302 -7.22 20.88 -5.78
CA LEU A 302 -5.96 21.01 -5.06
C LEU A 302 -6.15 21.21 -3.55
N THR A 303 -7.18 21.98 -3.15
CA THR A 303 -7.53 22.15 -1.73
C THR A 303 -7.88 20.80 -1.08
N LEU A 304 -8.64 19.95 -1.76
CA LEU A 304 -8.97 18.58 -1.29
C LEU A 304 -7.72 17.71 -1.19
N SER A 305 -6.78 17.79 -2.13
CA SER A 305 -5.51 17.07 -2.09
C SER A 305 -4.65 17.48 -0.87
N VAL A 306 -4.57 18.78 -0.58
CA VAL A 306 -3.85 19.30 0.57
C VAL A 306 -4.54 18.88 1.88
N GLU A 307 -5.88 18.96 1.94
CA GLU A 307 -6.64 18.57 3.13
C GLU A 307 -6.56 17.06 3.43
N ALA A 308 -6.61 16.23 2.39
CA ALA A 308 -6.37 14.79 2.51
C ALA A 308 -4.94 14.50 3.01
N SER A 309 -3.96 15.27 2.53
CA SER A 309 -2.57 15.16 3.00
C SER A 309 -2.42 15.54 4.47
N ARG A 310 -3.07 16.63 4.92
CA ARG A 310 -3.11 16.98 6.35
C ARG A 310 -3.74 15.87 7.19
N SER A 311 -4.89 15.39 6.74
CA SER A 311 -5.63 14.32 7.41
C SER A 311 -4.79 13.04 7.52
N LEU A 312 -4.05 12.69 6.46
CA LEU A 312 -3.12 11.55 6.47
C LEU A 312 -2.05 11.69 7.55
N LEU A 313 -1.38 12.85 7.63
CA LEU A 313 -0.29 13.07 8.57
C LEU A 313 -0.80 13.14 10.03
N LEU A 314 -1.92 13.82 10.26
CA LEU A 314 -2.57 13.89 11.56
C LEU A 314 -3.04 12.50 12.01
N PHE A 315 -3.62 11.71 11.11
CA PHE A 315 -4.07 10.36 11.38
C PHE A 315 -2.89 9.41 11.67
N LEU A 316 -1.79 9.53 10.93
CA LEU A 316 -0.57 8.76 11.18
C LEU A 316 -0.02 9.05 12.58
N HIS A 317 0.00 10.32 12.99
CA HIS A 317 0.40 10.71 14.34
C HIS A 317 -0.57 10.18 15.41
N TYR A 318 -1.88 10.27 15.17
CA TYR A 318 -2.91 9.74 16.07
C TYR A 318 -2.80 8.23 16.27
N SER A 319 -2.51 7.48 15.20
CA SER A 319 -2.44 6.02 15.20
C SER A 319 -1.04 5.46 15.50
N GLU A 320 -0.08 6.31 15.90
CA GLU A 320 1.33 5.92 16.07
C GLU A 320 1.50 4.70 16.99
N SER A 321 0.72 4.57 18.06
CA SER A 321 0.81 3.45 19.01
C SER A 321 0.35 2.11 18.43
N LEU A 322 -0.46 2.11 17.38
CA LEU A 322 -1.00 0.92 16.72
C LEU A 322 -0.07 0.38 15.62
N LEU A 323 0.94 1.15 15.23
CA LEU A 323 1.86 0.78 14.17
C LEU A 323 2.71 -0.42 14.59
N SER A 324 2.61 -1.49 13.82
CA SER A 324 3.35 -2.72 14.11
C SER A 324 4.86 -2.53 13.94
N VAL A 325 5.65 -3.05 14.88
CA VAL A 325 7.09 -3.28 14.67
C VAL A 325 7.34 -3.95 13.31
N GLY A 326 8.14 -3.31 12.45
CA GLY A 326 8.48 -3.82 11.11
C GLY A 326 7.65 -3.26 9.94
N SER A 327 6.58 -2.48 10.18
CA SER A 327 5.77 -1.89 9.09
C SER A 327 6.31 -0.58 8.52
N PHE A 328 7.37 -0.02 9.10
CA PHE A 328 7.86 1.32 8.73
C PHE A 328 8.04 1.47 7.22
N TRP A 329 8.73 0.53 6.57
CA TRP A 329 9.02 0.62 5.13
C TRP A 329 7.77 0.53 4.28
N THR A 330 6.80 -0.28 4.69
CA THR A 330 5.49 -0.36 4.04
C THR A 330 4.73 0.96 4.17
N LEU A 331 4.87 1.65 5.29
CA LEU A 331 4.16 2.88 5.60
C LEU A 331 4.82 4.14 5.04
N LEU A 332 6.16 4.18 4.95
CA LEU A 332 6.94 5.40 4.68
C LEU A 332 6.42 6.18 3.47
N PHE A 333 5.98 5.49 2.43
CA PHE A 333 5.47 6.11 1.22
C PHE A 333 4.30 7.08 1.45
N TYR A 334 3.36 6.75 2.36
CA TYR A 334 2.17 7.57 2.61
C TYR A 334 2.50 8.97 3.17
N PRO A 335 3.23 9.11 4.30
CA PRO A 335 3.62 10.42 4.79
C PRO A 335 4.56 11.14 3.84
N MET A 336 5.46 10.46 3.11
CA MET A 336 6.32 11.11 2.13
C MET A 336 5.50 11.79 1.02
N SER A 337 4.49 11.12 0.48
CA SER A 337 3.58 11.69 -0.52
C SER A 337 2.81 12.90 0.04
N ALA A 338 2.25 12.78 1.24
CA ALA A 338 1.49 13.87 1.87
C ALA A 338 2.37 15.09 2.21
N MET A 339 3.60 14.86 2.71
CA MET A 339 4.55 15.93 3.01
C MET A 339 4.96 16.69 1.75
N LEU A 340 5.16 15.99 0.62
CA LEU A 340 5.44 16.64 -0.67
C LEU A 340 4.28 17.51 -1.13
N THR A 341 3.02 17.04 -1.03
CA THR A 341 1.84 17.84 -1.36
C THR A 341 1.77 19.11 -0.49
N ILE A 342 1.94 18.98 0.83
CA ILE A 342 1.91 20.13 1.75
C ILE A 342 3.07 21.09 1.48
N PHE A 343 4.27 20.56 1.26
CA PHE A 343 5.45 21.34 0.91
C PHE A 343 5.22 22.19 -0.35
N CYS A 344 4.73 21.57 -1.44
CA CYS A 344 4.42 22.31 -2.67
C CYS A 344 3.37 23.39 -2.42
N ASN A 345 2.31 23.09 -1.67
CA ASN A 345 1.29 24.09 -1.33
C ASN A 345 1.86 25.25 -0.49
N LEU A 346 2.80 25.00 0.42
CA LEU A 346 3.49 26.04 1.19
C LEU A 346 4.36 26.93 0.32
N LEU A 347 4.98 26.40 -0.73
CA LEU A 347 5.75 27.20 -1.69
C LEU A 347 4.84 28.05 -2.57
N GLU A 348 3.70 27.52 -3.01
CA GLU A 348 2.74 28.22 -3.86
C GLU A 348 1.94 29.28 -3.08
N ASN A 349 1.56 28.96 -1.84
CA ASN A 349 0.70 29.79 -1.00
C ASN A 349 1.34 30.09 0.38
N PRO A 350 2.53 30.71 0.44
CA PRO A 350 3.28 30.90 1.69
C PRO A 350 2.60 31.85 2.69
N ARG A 351 1.56 32.59 2.24
CA ARG A 351 0.77 33.53 3.05
C ARG A 351 -0.60 32.98 3.47
N ALA A 352 -0.89 31.71 3.18
CA ALA A 352 -2.14 31.10 3.61
C ALA A 352 -2.23 31.07 5.14
N GLU A 353 -3.43 31.20 5.69
CA GLU A 353 -3.67 31.13 7.14
C GLU A 353 -3.19 29.79 7.73
N SER A 354 -3.24 28.72 6.94
CA SER A 354 -2.76 27.39 7.32
C SER A 354 -1.24 27.21 7.27
N ALA A 355 -0.48 28.18 6.74
CA ALA A 355 0.94 27.99 6.45
C ALA A 355 1.77 27.68 7.71
N ALA A 356 1.45 28.35 8.83
CA ALA A 356 2.11 28.11 10.11
C ALA A 356 1.79 26.71 10.66
N SER A 357 0.52 26.29 10.64
CA SER A 357 0.10 24.96 11.10
C SER A 357 0.64 23.84 10.21
N ASP A 358 0.71 24.06 8.90
CA ASP A 358 1.25 23.10 7.92
C ASP A 358 2.75 22.90 8.13
N THR A 359 3.48 23.99 8.38
CA THR A 359 4.90 23.95 8.74
C THR A 359 5.14 23.16 10.04
N GLN A 360 4.30 23.38 11.05
CA GLN A 360 4.35 22.63 12.31
C GLN A 360 4.02 21.15 12.08
N LEU A 361 3.06 20.84 11.20
CA LEU A 361 2.67 19.47 10.87
C LEU A 361 3.82 18.71 10.20
N LEU A 362 4.59 19.35 9.31
CA LEU A 362 5.81 18.76 8.74
C LEU A 362 6.82 18.40 9.84
N ALA A 363 7.04 19.28 10.82
CA ALA A 363 7.95 19.02 11.94
C ALA A 363 7.46 17.87 12.85
N VAL A 364 6.15 17.82 13.16
CA VAL A 364 5.56 16.72 13.95
C VAL A 364 5.68 15.38 13.21
N THR A 365 5.51 15.41 11.88
CA THR A 365 5.60 14.22 11.03
C THR A 365 7.03 13.69 10.96
N GLU A 366 8.02 14.57 10.89
CA GLU A 366 9.45 14.21 10.96
C GLU A 366 9.75 13.40 12.23
N HIS A 367 9.37 13.93 13.40
CA HIS A 367 9.57 13.24 14.68
C HIS A 367 8.78 11.93 14.77
N THR A 368 7.55 11.90 14.25
CA THR A 368 6.73 10.67 14.23
C THR A 368 7.40 9.61 13.35
N THR A 369 7.90 9.98 12.18
CA THR A 369 8.60 9.09 11.24
C THR A 369 9.88 8.53 11.88
N GLU A 370 10.67 9.38 12.52
CA GLU A 370 11.87 8.99 13.27
C GLU A 370 11.53 7.99 14.40
N ARG A 371 10.53 8.29 15.24
CA ARG A 371 10.08 7.38 16.31
C ARG A 371 9.65 6.02 15.77
N VAL A 372 8.87 5.99 14.69
CA VAL A 372 8.40 4.74 14.07
C VAL A 372 9.56 3.96 13.45
N PHE A 373 10.53 4.65 12.83
CA PHE A 373 11.75 4.01 12.33
C PHE A 373 12.55 3.34 13.45
N LEU A 374 12.74 4.02 14.57
CA LEU A 374 13.53 3.53 15.70
C LEU A 374 12.92 2.27 16.34
N ARG A 375 11.62 2.02 16.16
CA ARG A 375 10.96 0.78 16.61
C ARG A 375 11.35 -0.47 15.80
N GLN A 376 12.01 -0.34 14.65
CA GLN A 376 12.37 -1.49 13.82
C GLN A 376 13.38 -2.44 14.51
N ILE A 377 13.31 -3.74 14.20
CA ILE A 377 14.16 -4.78 14.82
C ILE A 377 15.56 -4.87 14.18
N SER A 378 15.72 -4.71 12.86
CA SER A 378 16.99 -4.96 12.16
C SER A 378 18.10 -3.97 12.55
N ARG A 379 19.28 -4.42 12.98
CA ARG A 379 20.35 -3.58 13.56
C ARG A 379 21.41 -3.08 12.57
N ALA A 380 21.54 -3.65 11.38
CA ALA A 380 22.77 -3.50 10.59
C ALA A 380 22.91 -2.17 9.82
N ASP A 381 21.84 -1.64 9.20
CA ASP A 381 21.94 -0.45 8.31
C ASP A 381 21.09 0.77 8.75
N LYS A 382 20.72 0.80 10.04
CA LYS A 382 19.76 1.79 10.58
C LYS A 382 20.19 3.25 10.44
N ALA A 383 21.47 3.56 10.62
CA ALA A 383 21.91 4.94 10.75
C ALA A 383 21.89 5.68 9.40
N ALA A 384 22.42 5.08 8.34
CA ALA A 384 22.50 5.73 7.02
C ALA A 384 21.12 5.96 6.40
N HIS A 385 20.24 4.95 6.46
CA HIS A 385 18.87 5.08 5.97
C HIS A 385 18.05 6.09 6.78
N LEU A 386 18.17 6.06 8.11
CA LEU A 386 17.49 7.04 8.95
C LEU A 386 17.97 8.46 8.62
N GLN A 387 19.28 8.68 8.56
CA GLN A 387 19.86 9.98 8.26
C GLN A 387 19.46 10.52 6.88
N ALA A 388 19.38 9.65 5.87
CA ALA A 388 18.90 10.04 4.54
C ALA A 388 17.43 10.47 4.57
N ILE A 389 16.57 9.70 5.26
CA ILE A 389 15.13 9.99 5.36
C ILE A 389 14.89 11.26 6.18
N THR A 390 15.47 11.35 7.38
CA THR A 390 15.31 12.53 8.24
C THR A 390 15.90 13.76 7.57
N GLY A 391 17.10 13.66 6.99
CA GLY A 391 17.72 14.76 6.26
C GLY A 391 16.87 15.27 5.09
N PHE A 392 16.22 14.37 4.35
CA PHE A 392 15.27 14.77 3.31
C PHE A 392 14.05 15.49 3.88
N ILE A 393 13.44 14.96 4.94
CA ILE A 393 12.27 15.59 5.58
C ILE A 393 12.64 16.96 6.18
N SER A 394 13.77 17.06 6.88
CA SER A 394 14.27 18.33 7.43
C SER A 394 14.48 19.35 6.32
N SER A 395 15.04 18.92 5.17
CA SER A 395 15.25 19.82 4.02
C SER A 395 13.93 20.38 3.47
N LEU A 396 12.90 19.55 3.32
CA LEU A 396 11.57 20.02 2.89
C LEU A 396 10.99 21.04 3.90
N ARG A 397 11.05 20.71 5.19
CA ARG A 397 10.56 21.59 6.26
C ARG A 397 11.29 22.93 6.26
N ASP A 398 12.61 22.93 6.19
CA ASP A 398 13.42 24.15 6.28
C ASP A 398 13.21 25.06 5.07
N LEU A 399 13.11 24.50 3.87
CA LEU A 399 12.78 25.25 2.66
C LEU A 399 11.37 25.85 2.73
N ALA A 400 10.37 25.09 3.20
CA ALA A 400 9.03 25.62 3.40
C ALA A 400 9.00 26.75 4.46
N GLN A 401 9.72 26.58 5.57
CA GLN A 401 9.86 27.62 6.59
C GLN A 401 10.46 28.89 5.99
N GLN A 402 11.52 28.79 5.19
CA GLN A 402 12.13 29.95 4.55
C GLN A 402 11.17 30.67 3.61
N ALA A 403 10.38 29.94 2.82
CA ALA A 403 9.38 30.53 1.93
C ALA A 403 8.31 31.32 2.72
N VAL A 404 7.78 30.74 3.80
CA VAL A 404 6.79 31.39 4.67
C VAL A 404 7.37 32.63 5.37
N HIS A 405 8.59 32.54 5.90
CA HIS A 405 9.26 33.68 6.56
C HIS A 405 9.65 34.78 5.59
N GLY A 406 10.04 34.44 4.35
CA GLY A 406 10.33 35.42 3.31
C GLY A 406 9.08 36.19 2.93
N ALA A 407 7.98 35.49 2.68
CA ALA A 407 6.72 36.09 2.24
C ALA A 407 6.07 36.99 3.30
N THR A 408 6.35 36.78 4.60
CA THR A 408 5.88 37.59 5.73
C THR A 408 6.77 38.80 6.04
N LYS A 409 8.06 38.76 5.70
CA LYS A 409 9.00 39.89 5.87
C LYS A 409 8.83 41.00 4.83
N GLU A 410 8.46 40.66 3.60
CA GLU A 410 8.18 41.64 2.53
C GLU A 410 6.98 42.57 2.84
N THR A 411 6.23 42.29 3.91
CA THR A 411 5.11 43.10 4.41
C THR A 411 5.43 43.98 5.61
N GLY A 412 6.70 44.09 6.04
CA GLY A 412 7.12 45.06 7.05
C GLY A 412 6.91 46.51 6.57
N PRO A 413 6.49 47.46 7.44
CA PRO A 413 6.07 48.79 7.01
C PRO A 413 7.24 49.54 6.35
N SER A 414 6.96 50.08 5.16
CA SER A 414 7.82 51.04 4.46
C SER A 414 7.91 52.37 5.20
#